data_AF-W2TKE2-F1
#
_entry.id   AF-W2TKE2-F1
#
_cell.length_a   1.000
_cell.length_b   1.000
_cell.length_c   1.000
_cell.angle_alpha   90.00
_cell.angle_beta   90.00
_cell.angle_gamma   90.00
#
_symmetry.space_group_name_H-M   'P 1'
#
loop_
_entity.id
_entity.type
_entity.pdbx_description
1 polymer ?
#
loop_
_entity_poly.entity_id
_entity_poly.type
_entity_poly.pdbx_seq_one_letter_code
_entity_poly.pdbx_strand_id
1 'polypeptide(L)'
;MAEHSTHIRHILLHEFEFGHPAAEAHRNLSQVFGPEASSERSVRACFQRFKTGNKKFEDEPRSGRPTAISFDELQHPYEERQQWRRQIENAEHRSAHQLADAESQQKRRQGENDEQRSARLLGKLDRLRRLREGENDEQRSAKLLANKTLRKTPCEH
;
A
#
# COMPACT_ATOMS: atom_id res chain seq x y z
N MET A 1 11.81 32.47 11.07
CA MET A 1 12.54 31.42 11.84
C MET A 1 13.75 30.83 11.11
N ALA A 2 13.92 31.04 9.79
CA ALA A 2 15.12 30.59 9.06
C ALA A 2 16.34 31.51 9.23
N GLU A 3 16.11 32.81 9.49
CA GLU A 3 17.15 33.84 9.58
C GLU A 3 18.23 33.57 10.63
N HIS A 4 17.89 33.06 11.83
CA HIS A 4 18.90 32.84 12.88
C HIS A 4 19.85 31.68 12.53
N SER A 5 19.35 30.65 11.83
CA SER A 5 20.14 29.49 11.42
C SER A 5 21.18 29.84 10.36
N THR A 6 20.81 30.70 9.40
CA THR A 6 21.72 31.17 8.36
C THR A 6 22.82 32.07 8.93
N HIS A 7 22.49 33.00 9.84
CA HIS A 7 23.47 33.84 10.52
C HIS A 7 24.48 33.04 11.36
N ILE A 8 24.01 32.04 12.12
CA ILE A 8 24.91 31.15 12.88
C ILE A 8 25.88 30.43 11.94
N ARG A 9 25.39 29.96 10.78
CA ARG A 9 26.22 29.25 9.81
C ARG A 9 27.26 30.15 9.12
N HIS A 10 26.93 31.42 8.87
CA HIS A 10 27.90 32.41 8.39
C HIS A 10 29.04 32.63 9.36
N ILE A 11 28.72 32.79 10.65
CA ILE A 11 29.72 32.98 11.70
C ILE A 11 30.61 31.74 11.82
N LEU A 12 30.03 30.54 11.79
CA LEU A 12 30.81 29.31 11.81
C LEU A 12 31.72 29.13 10.58
N LEU A 13 31.29 29.58 9.40
CA LEU A 13 32.12 29.55 8.21
C LEU A 13 33.29 30.52 8.32
N HIS A 14 33.03 31.74 8.82
CA HIS A 14 34.07 32.72 9.10
C HIS A 14 35.11 32.14 10.07
N GLU A 15 34.72 31.66 11.24
CA GLU A 15 35.64 31.04 12.22
C GLU A 15 36.45 29.88 11.63
N PHE A 16 35.84 29.07 10.75
CA PHE A 16 36.51 27.98 10.05
C PHE A 16 37.58 28.50 9.05
N GLU A 17 37.28 29.56 8.30
CA GLU A 17 38.22 30.17 7.35
C GLU A 17 39.40 30.87 8.05
N PHE A 18 39.18 31.39 9.25
CA PHE A 18 40.24 31.91 10.13
C PHE A 18 41.09 30.80 10.79
N GLY A 19 40.73 29.52 10.59
CA GLY A 19 41.50 28.38 11.09
C GLY A 19 41.27 28.07 12.57
N HIS A 20 40.28 28.68 13.21
CA HIS A 20 39.96 28.37 14.60
C HIS A 20 39.40 26.95 14.73
N PRO A 21 39.69 26.22 15.82
CA PRO A 21 39.08 24.93 16.08
C PRO A 21 37.59 25.08 16.44
N ALA A 22 36.80 24.04 16.16
CA ALA A 22 35.36 24.03 16.42
C ALA A 22 34.97 24.34 17.88
N ALA A 23 35.84 24.02 18.84
CA ALA A 23 35.61 24.32 20.26
C ALA A 23 35.72 25.82 20.57
N GLU A 24 36.61 26.53 19.88
CA GLU A 24 36.76 27.98 20.00
C GLU A 24 35.62 28.71 19.29
N ALA A 25 35.29 28.26 18.06
CA ALA A 25 34.14 28.76 17.32
C ALA A 25 32.83 28.61 18.11
N HIS A 26 32.64 27.49 18.83
CA HIS A 26 31.48 27.32 19.71
C HIS A 26 31.47 28.33 20.85
N ARG A 27 32.61 28.58 21.52
CA ARG A 27 32.68 29.57 22.61
C ARG A 27 32.33 30.97 22.12
N ASN A 28 32.87 31.37 20.97
CA ASN A 28 32.57 32.65 20.34
C ASN A 28 31.08 32.74 19.97
N LEU A 29 30.52 31.66 19.42
CA LEU A 29 29.10 31.58 19.09
C LEU A 29 28.20 31.67 20.34
N SER A 30 28.54 30.95 21.40
CA SER A 30 27.81 31.02 22.68
C SER A 30 27.88 32.39 23.34
N GLN A 31 28.98 33.13 23.16
CA GLN A 31 29.10 34.50 23.67
C GLN A 31 28.17 35.48 22.93
N VAL A 32 27.95 35.27 21.62
CA VAL A 32 27.11 36.15 20.80
C VAL A 32 25.62 35.78 20.90
N PHE A 33 25.27 34.49 20.88
CA PHE A 33 23.88 34.02 20.81
C PHE A 33 23.35 33.43 22.12
N GLY A 34 24.19 33.27 23.14
CA GLY A 34 23.78 32.75 24.45
C GLY A 34 23.03 31.41 24.34
N PRO A 35 21.81 31.29 24.89
CA PRO A 35 21.03 30.05 24.87
C PRO A 35 20.51 29.66 23.48
N GLU A 36 20.49 30.58 22.52
CA GLU A 36 20.09 30.31 21.12
C GLU A 36 21.27 29.81 20.27
N ALA A 37 22.47 29.70 20.85
CA ALA A 37 23.64 29.20 20.16
C ALA A 37 23.48 27.71 19.79
N SER A 38 24.03 27.34 18.63
CA SER A 38 24.11 25.94 18.23
C SER A 38 24.99 25.14 19.19
N SER A 39 24.56 23.92 19.53
CA SER A 39 25.34 23.02 20.37
C SER A 39 26.72 22.74 19.80
N GLU A 40 27.70 22.45 20.66
CA GLU A 40 29.06 22.11 20.23
C GLU A 40 29.10 20.94 19.22
N ARG A 41 28.20 19.97 19.38
CA ARG A 41 28.05 18.85 18.45
C ARG A 41 27.64 19.33 17.06
N SER A 42 26.71 20.28 16.98
CA SER A 42 26.27 20.87 15.71
C SER A 42 27.38 21.70 15.06
N VAL A 43 28.15 22.46 15.86
CA VAL A 43 29.31 23.23 15.37
C VAL A 43 30.36 22.30 14.76
N ARG A 44 30.72 21.21 15.45
CA ARG A 44 31.66 20.20 14.94
C ARG A 44 31.15 19.55 13.65
N ALA A 45 29.86 19.19 13.58
CA ALA A 45 29.28 18.62 12.37
C ALA A 45 29.33 19.60 11.18
N CYS A 46 29.10 20.90 11.43
CA CYS A 46 29.22 21.95 10.43
C CYS A 46 30.65 22.07 9.89
N PHE A 47 31.64 22.06 10.79
CA PHE A 47 33.07 22.08 10.43
C PHE A 47 33.48 20.88 9.58
N GLN A 48 32.95 19.69 9.86
CA GLN A 48 33.19 18.51 9.02
C GLN A 48 32.60 18.68 7.61
N ARG A 49 31.41 19.28 7.49
CA ARG A 49 30.80 19.61 6.18
C ARG A 49 31.62 20.64 5.41
N PHE A 50 32.21 21.63 6.09
CA PHE A 50 33.09 22.61 5.44
C PHE A 50 34.38 21.98 4.93
N LYS A 51 34.96 21.02 5.67
CA LYS A 51 36.11 20.23 5.22
C LYS A 51 35.82 19.41 3.95
N THR A 52 34.58 18.93 3.78
CA THR A 52 34.17 18.21 2.56
C THR A 52 33.72 19.14 1.43
N GLY A 53 33.94 20.45 1.55
CA GLY A 53 33.63 21.44 0.52
C GLY A 53 32.17 21.90 0.48
N ASN A 54 31.31 21.41 1.38
CA ASN A 54 29.91 21.82 1.43
C ASN A 54 29.73 23.09 2.29
N LYS A 55 29.94 24.25 1.68
CA LYS A 55 29.75 25.58 2.28
C LYS A 55 28.35 26.18 2.08
N LYS A 56 27.39 25.43 1.53
CA LYS A 56 26.03 25.95 1.30
C LYS A 56 25.36 26.33 2.63
N PHE A 57 24.62 27.44 2.63
CA PHE A 57 23.97 28.02 3.82
C PHE A 57 22.60 27.42 4.11
N GLU A 58 21.86 27.11 3.05
CA GLU A 58 20.57 26.44 3.15
C GLU A 58 20.74 24.94 3.39
N ASP A 59 19.87 24.39 4.25
CA ASP A 59 19.74 22.95 4.33
C ASP A 59 19.11 22.44 3.02
N GLU A 60 19.73 21.42 2.45
CA GLU A 60 19.17 20.74 1.28
C GLU A 60 17.78 20.21 1.65
N PRO A 61 16.80 20.33 0.74
CA PRO A 61 15.48 19.75 0.99
C PRO A 61 15.66 18.30 1.44
N ARG A 62 15.15 17.99 2.63
CA ARG A 62 15.20 16.64 3.18
C ARG A 62 14.64 15.71 2.12
N SER A 63 15.36 14.65 1.76
CA SER A 63 14.81 13.57 0.94
C SER A 63 13.58 13.04 1.66
N GLY A 64 12.40 13.43 1.19
CA GLY A 64 11.13 13.03 1.79
C GLY A 64 10.86 11.55 1.55
N ARG A 65 9.87 11.02 2.26
CA ARG A 65 9.31 9.71 1.94
C ARG A 65 8.69 9.77 0.54
N PRO A 66 8.98 8.85 -0.39
CA PRO A 66 8.28 8.76 -1.66
C PRO A 66 6.78 8.74 -1.40
N THR A 67 6.07 9.76 -1.86
CA THR A 67 4.68 10.03 -1.44
C THR A 67 3.67 9.31 -2.35
N ALA A 68 4.10 8.84 -3.53
CA ALA A 68 3.26 8.09 -4.45
C ALA A 68 4.10 7.04 -5.18
N ILE A 69 3.78 5.77 -4.93
CA ILE A 69 4.12 4.67 -5.83
C ILE A 69 3.02 4.67 -6.89
N SER A 70 3.36 4.64 -8.18
CA SER A 70 2.34 4.67 -9.23
C SER A 70 1.52 3.38 -9.26
N PHE A 71 0.27 3.44 -9.71
CA PHE A 71 -0.58 2.24 -9.84
C PHE A 71 0.07 1.19 -10.74
N ASP A 72 0.72 1.64 -11.82
CA ASP A 72 1.41 0.78 -12.78
C ASP A 72 2.61 0.05 -12.14
N GLU A 73 3.36 0.76 -11.29
CA GLU A 73 4.46 0.22 -10.49
C GLU A 73 3.98 -0.80 -9.42
N LEU A 74 2.71 -0.74 -9.00
CA LEU A 74 2.08 -1.73 -8.14
C LEU A 74 1.40 -2.87 -8.90
N GLN A 75 0.95 -2.63 -10.13
CA GLN A 75 0.16 -3.57 -10.91
C GLN A 75 1.04 -4.73 -11.38
N HIS A 76 2.22 -4.45 -11.91
CA HIS A 76 3.15 -5.49 -12.37
C HIS A 76 3.50 -6.53 -11.29
N PRO A 77 3.97 -6.16 -10.08
CA PRO A 77 4.29 -7.12 -9.03
C PRO A 77 3.04 -7.82 -8.45
N TYR A 78 1.87 -7.18 -8.52
CA TYR A 78 0.62 -7.81 -8.13
C TYR A 78 0.22 -8.91 -9.13
N GLU A 79 0.19 -8.59 -10.42
CA GLU A 79 -0.17 -9.54 -11.48
C GLU A 79 0.81 -10.69 -11.55
N GLU A 80 2.12 -10.43 -11.46
CA GLU A 80 3.17 -11.46 -11.41
C GLU A 80 2.95 -12.40 -10.22
N ARG A 81 2.63 -11.88 -9.03
CA ARG A 81 2.28 -12.70 -7.87
C ARG A 81 1.02 -13.53 -8.09
N GLN A 82 0.00 -12.97 -8.76
CA GLN A 82 -1.21 -13.73 -9.10
C GLN A 82 -0.93 -14.82 -10.16
N GLN A 83 -0.08 -14.55 -11.13
CA GLN A 83 0.33 -15.51 -12.14
C GLN A 83 1.16 -16.64 -11.52
N TRP A 84 2.15 -16.30 -10.67
CA TRP A 84 2.91 -17.28 -9.88
C TRP A 84 2.00 -18.15 -9.01
N ARG A 85 1.00 -17.55 -8.36
CA ARG A 85 -0.04 -18.31 -7.63
C ARG A 85 -0.74 -19.28 -8.57
N ARG A 86 -1.32 -18.82 -9.69
CA ARG A 86 -2.03 -19.68 -10.65
C ARG A 86 -1.18 -20.84 -11.20
N GLN A 87 0.13 -20.63 -11.37
CA GLN A 87 1.04 -21.65 -11.89
C GLN A 87 1.47 -22.68 -10.83
N ILE A 88 1.70 -22.25 -9.59
CA ILE A 88 2.14 -23.14 -8.49
C ILE A 88 0.94 -23.84 -7.81
N GLU A 89 -0.26 -23.27 -7.88
CA GLU A 89 -1.43 -23.79 -7.15
C GLU A 89 -1.82 -25.20 -7.64
N ASN A 90 -1.39 -26.20 -6.86
CA ASN A 90 -1.88 -27.57 -6.95
C ASN A 90 -3.41 -27.59 -6.82
N ALA A 91 -4.06 -28.63 -7.36
CA ALA A 91 -5.50 -28.83 -7.27
C ALA A 91 -6.04 -28.73 -5.82
N GLU A 92 -5.22 -29.14 -4.84
CA GLU A 92 -5.51 -29.05 -3.40
C GLU A 92 -5.61 -27.60 -2.89
N HIS A 93 -4.73 -26.72 -3.33
CA HIS A 93 -4.79 -25.31 -2.93
C HIS A 93 -6.01 -24.62 -3.57
N ARG A 94 -6.35 -24.97 -4.82
CA ARG A 94 -7.57 -24.48 -5.48
C ARG A 94 -8.83 -24.97 -4.77
N SER A 95 -8.87 -26.23 -4.34
CA SER A 95 -10.01 -26.78 -3.60
C SER A 95 -10.13 -26.14 -2.22
N ALA A 96 -9.01 -25.90 -1.53
CA ALA A 96 -8.99 -25.19 -0.25
C ALA A 96 -9.52 -23.75 -0.37
N HIS A 97 -9.10 -23.02 -1.41
CA HIS A 97 -9.63 -21.68 -1.69
C HIS A 97 -11.14 -21.70 -1.97
N GLN A 98 -11.61 -22.63 -2.81
CA GLN A 98 -13.04 -22.78 -3.10
C GLN A 98 -13.84 -23.12 -1.84
N LEU A 99 -13.30 -23.98 -0.96
CA LEU A 99 -13.95 -24.33 0.30
C LEU A 99 -13.99 -23.14 1.26
N ALA A 100 -12.89 -22.41 1.42
CA ALA A 100 -12.83 -21.23 2.28
C ALA A 100 -13.79 -20.12 1.81
N ASP A 101 -13.90 -19.91 0.50
CA ASP A 101 -14.87 -18.98 -0.09
C ASP A 101 -16.30 -19.46 0.13
N ALA A 102 -16.56 -20.76 -0.03
CA ALA A 102 -17.87 -21.36 0.24
C ALA A 102 -18.27 -21.24 1.71
N GLU A 103 -17.34 -21.52 2.64
CA GLU A 103 -17.53 -21.37 4.08
C GLU A 103 -17.79 -19.92 4.47
N SER A 104 -17.03 -18.98 3.90
CA SER A 104 -17.22 -17.55 4.12
C SER A 104 -18.60 -17.09 3.63
N GLN A 105 -19.01 -17.54 2.44
CA GLN A 105 -20.36 -17.29 1.93
C GLN A 105 -21.44 -17.90 2.82
N GLN A 106 -21.23 -19.11 3.34
CA GLN A 106 -22.18 -19.76 4.23
C GLN A 106 -22.34 -18.98 5.54
N LYS A 107 -21.23 -18.58 6.17
CA LYS A 107 -21.25 -17.75 7.39
C LYS A 107 -21.99 -16.43 7.15
N ARG A 108 -21.76 -15.78 6.00
CA ARG A 108 -22.50 -14.57 5.62
C ARG A 108 -24.00 -14.84 5.46
N ARG A 109 -24.38 -15.94 4.82
CA ARG A 109 -25.80 -16.33 4.63
C ARG A 109 -26.49 -16.68 5.95
N GLN A 110 -25.77 -17.24 6.92
CA GLN A 110 -26.30 -17.53 8.26
C GLN A 110 -26.64 -16.25 9.04
N GLY A 111 -25.96 -15.14 8.75
CA GLY A 111 -26.25 -13.82 9.33
C GLY A 111 -27.14 -12.91 8.48
N GLU A 112 -27.72 -13.39 7.38
CA GLU A 112 -28.62 -12.59 6.54
C GLU A 112 -29.96 -12.34 7.24
N ASN A 113 -30.45 -11.11 7.17
CA ASN A 113 -31.85 -10.81 7.50
C ASN A 113 -32.78 -11.15 6.31
N ASP A 114 -34.10 -11.08 6.52
CA ASP A 114 -35.08 -11.46 5.51
C ASP A 114 -35.04 -10.60 4.23
N GLU A 115 -34.75 -9.31 4.36
CA GLU A 115 -34.58 -8.39 3.22
C GLU A 115 -33.36 -8.75 2.39
N GLN A 116 -32.21 -8.98 3.04
CA GLN A 116 -30.94 -9.36 2.41
C GLN A 116 -31.06 -10.72 1.72
N ARG A 117 -31.70 -11.69 2.38
CA ARG A 117 -31.99 -13.01 1.82
C ARG A 117 -32.86 -12.89 0.58
N SER A 118 -33.92 -12.08 0.65
CA SER A 118 -34.84 -11.84 -0.47
C SER A 118 -34.13 -11.17 -1.65
N ALA A 119 -33.34 -10.13 -1.41
CA ALA A 119 -32.55 -9.45 -2.44
C ALA A 119 -31.56 -10.41 -3.13
N ARG A 120 -30.87 -11.26 -2.37
CA ARG A 120 -29.95 -12.26 -2.93
C ARG A 120 -30.66 -13.29 -3.81
N LEU A 121 -31.82 -13.80 -3.36
CA LEU A 121 -32.62 -14.75 -4.13
C LEU A 121 -33.22 -14.12 -5.39
N LEU A 122 -33.75 -12.91 -5.30
CA LEU A 122 -34.25 -12.15 -6.44
C LEU A 122 -33.14 -11.88 -7.46
N GLY A 123 -31.95 -11.47 -7.01
CA GLY A 123 -30.80 -11.30 -7.89
C GLY A 123 -30.35 -12.61 -8.56
N LYS A 124 -30.47 -13.75 -7.87
CA LYS A 124 -30.22 -15.07 -8.47
C LYS A 124 -31.27 -15.39 -9.55
N LEU A 125 -32.54 -15.12 -9.29
CA LEU A 125 -33.62 -15.33 -10.24
C LEU A 125 -33.51 -14.42 -11.47
N ASP A 126 -33.13 -13.17 -11.28
CA ASP A 126 -32.93 -12.22 -12.38
C ASP A 126 -31.79 -12.66 -13.31
N ARG A 127 -30.65 -13.09 -12.74
CA ARG A 127 -29.55 -13.68 -13.54
C ARG A 127 -30.01 -14.90 -14.34
N LEU A 128 -30.78 -15.80 -13.73
CA LEU A 128 -31.34 -16.97 -14.42
C LEU A 128 -32.35 -16.57 -15.51
N ARG A 129 -33.16 -15.53 -15.29
CA ARG A 129 -34.09 -15.01 -16.30
C ARG A 129 -33.33 -14.51 -17.52
N ARG A 130 -32.31 -13.66 -17.33
CA ARG A 130 -31.47 -13.13 -18.41
C ARG A 130 -30.76 -14.23 -19.20
N LEU A 131 -30.27 -15.27 -18.51
CA LEU A 131 -29.68 -16.43 -19.18
C LEU A 131 -30.70 -17.16 -20.04
N ARG A 132 -31.94 -17.35 -19.55
CA ARG A 132 -33.02 -18.00 -20.31
C ARG A 132 -33.51 -17.20 -21.51
N GLU A 133 -33.50 -15.88 -21.42
CA GLU A 133 -33.86 -15.00 -22.55
C GLU A 133 -32.92 -15.18 -23.74
N GLY A 134 -31.63 -15.44 -23.48
CA GLY A 134 -30.61 -15.70 -24.51
C GLY A 134 -30.43 -17.18 -24.91
N GLU A 135 -31.23 -18.11 -24.37
CA GLU A 135 -31.08 -19.53 -24.67
C GLU A 135 -31.60 -19.89 -26.06
N ASN A 136 -30.78 -20.63 -26.80
CA ASN A 136 -31.18 -21.24 -28.06
C ASN A 136 -31.99 -22.53 -27.85
N ASP A 137 -32.61 -23.05 -28.91
CA ASP A 137 -33.52 -24.20 -28.83
C ASP A 137 -32.82 -25.50 -28.40
N GLU A 138 -31.55 -25.68 -28.76
CA GLU A 138 -30.73 -26.82 -28.32
C GLU A 138 -30.48 -26.76 -26.81
N GLN A 139 -30.09 -25.60 -26.28
CA GLN A 139 -29.87 -25.39 -24.85
C GLN A 139 -31.17 -25.57 -24.06
N ARG A 140 -32.30 -25.08 -24.57
CA ARG A 140 -33.64 -25.29 -23.97
C ARG A 140 -33.99 -26.77 -23.94
N SER A 141 -33.78 -27.47 -25.05
CA SER A 141 -34.07 -28.91 -25.17
C SER A 141 -33.20 -29.76 -24.24
N ALA A 142 -31.89 -29.48 -24.18
CA ALA A 142 -30.96 -30.15 -23.28
C ALA A 142 -31.34 -29.95 -21.81
N LYS A 143 -31.73 -28.74 -21.41
CA LYS A 143 -32.21 -28.44 -20.05
C LYS A 143 -33.52 -29.16 -19.71
N LEU A 144 -34.46 -29.21 -20.65
CA LEU A 144 -35.71 -29.95 -20.46
C LEU A 144 -35.46 -31.46 -20.32
N LEU A 145 -34.55 -32.01 -21.12
CA LEU A 145 -34.13 -33.40 -21.02
C LEU A 145 -33.47 -33.69 -19.67
N ALA A 146 -32.55 -32.83 -19.22
CA ALA A 146 -31.91 -32.95 -17.91
C ALA A 146 -32.91 -32.88 -16.74
N ASN A 147 -33.92 -32.02 -16.82
CA ASN A 147 -35.00 -32.00 -15.82
C ASN A 147 -35.84 -33.28 -15.85
N LYS A 148 -36.09 -33.81 -17.04
CA LYS A 148 -36.84 -35.06 -17.21
C LYS A 148 -36.06 -36.26 -16.67
N THR A 149 -34.74 -36.30 -16.82
CA THR A 149 -33.89 -37.37 -16.26
C THR A 149 -33.84 -37.29 -14.73
N LEU A 150 -33.65 -36.10 -14.16
CA LEU A 150 -33.66 -35.90 -12.69
C LEU A 150 -34.99 -36.30 -12.02
N ARG A 151 -36.13 -36.14 -12.72
CA ARG A 151 -37.43 -36.58 -12.21
C ARG A 151 -37.65 -38.10 -12.30
N LYS A 152 -36.83 -38.81 -13.08
CA LYS A 152 -36.95 -40.25 -13.34
C LYS A 152 -35.94 -41.08 -12.55
N THR A 153 -34.90 -40.49 -11.98
CA THR A 153 -33.98 -41.17 -11.07
C THR A 153 -34.75 -41.51 -9.77
N PRO A 154 -34.91 -42.79 -9.40
CA PRO A 154 -35.50 -43.15 -8.11
C PRO A 154 -34.65 -42.55 -6.99
N CYS A 155 -35.27 -41.98 -5.96
CA CYS A 155 -34.55 -41.71 -4.72
C CYS A 155 -34.09 -43.05 -4.15
N GLU A 156 -32.80 -43.35 -4.23
CA GLU A 156 -32.19 -44.43 -3.45
C GLU A 156 -32.42 -44.08 -1.97
N HIS A 157 -33.21 -44.91 -1.29
CA HIS A 157 -33.46 -44.84 0.15
C HIS A 157 -32.53 -45.81 0.87
#